data_AF-A0A950E4H8-F1
#
_entry.id   AF-A0A950E4H8-F1
#
_cell.length_a   1.000
_cell.length_b   1.000
_cell.length_c   1.000
_cell.angle_alpha   90.00
_cell.angle_beta   90.00
_cell.angle_gamma   90.00
#
_symmetry.space_group_name_H-M   'P 1'
#
loop_
_entity.id
_entity.type
_entity.pdbx_description
1 polymer ?
#
loop_
_entity_poly.entity_id
_entity_poly.type
_entity_poly.pdbx_seq_one_letter_code
_entity_poly.pdbx_strand_id
1 'polypeptide(L)' 'MLHRILIAAMLAAPLCTFAAEQKAKTSQQEKMKACNRQAAEKVLKGDERKKFMSQCLKGPAKS' A
#
# COMPACT_ATOMS: atom_id res chain seq x y z
N MET A 1 12.49 25.21 -2.90
CA MET A 1 13.70 25.34 -3.75
C MET A 1 14.99 24.99 -3.01
N LEU A 2 15.08 25.10 -1.68
CA LEU A 2 16.29 24.77 -0.90
C LEU A 2 16.46 23.27 -0.51
N HIS A 3 15.43 22.42 -0.74
CA HIS A 3 15.47 20.98 -0.44
C HIS A 3 15.89 20.09 -1.63
N ARG A 4 16.27 20.69 -2.77
CA ARG A 4 16.65 19.96 -4.01
C ARG A 4 18.16 19.98 -4.29
N ILE A 5 18.98 20.34 -3.30
CA ILE A 5 20.45 20.47 -3.43
C ILE A 5 21.21 19.50 -2.47
N LEU A 6 20.51 18.52 -1.87
CA LEU A 6 21.13 17.44 -1.08
C LEU A 6 20.97 16.07 -1.77
N ILE A 7 21.19 16.02 -3.08
CA ILE A 7 21.41 14.76 -3.81
C ILE A 7 22.74 14.91 -4.55
N ALA A 8 23.83 14.77 -3.82
CA ALA A 8 25.15 14.54 -4.39
C ALA A 8 25.94 13.64 -3.43
N ALA A 9 26.54 12.60 -4.01
CA ALA A 9 27.44 11.62 -3.42
C ALA A 9 26.79 10.50 -2.58
N MET A 10 26.61 9.32 -3.21
CA MET A 10 27.09 8.03 -2.69
C MET A 10 27.05 6.99 -3.81
N LEU A 11 28.23 6.65 -4.33
CA LEU A 11 28.50 5.66 -5.37
C LEU A 11 29.14 4.44 -4.68
N ALA A 12 28.37 3.37 -4.40
CA ALA A 12 28.86 1.99 -4.15
C ALA A 12 27.66 1.05 -3.89
N ALA A 13 27.54 -0.01 -4.70
CA ALA A 13 26.52 -1.06 -4.59
C ALA A 13 26.68 -1.93 -3.32
N PRO A 14 25.62 -2.62 -2.85
CA PRO A 14 25.36 -3.96 -3.39
C PRO A 14 23.86 -4.25 -3.67
N LEU A 15 23.66 -4.94 -4.80
CA LEU A 15 22.57 -5.87 -5.15
C LEU A 15 21.44 -6.03 -4.11
N CYS A 16 20.46 -5.12 -4.11
CA CYS A 16 19.14 -5.42 -3.55
C CYS A 16 18.32 -6.17 -4.61
N THR A 17 18.36 -7.49 -4.54
CA THR A 17 17.45 -8.41 -5.21
C THR A 17 16.00 -8.16 -4.77
N PHE A 18 15.31 -7.19 -5.38
CA PHE A 18 13.85 -7.06 -5.30
C PHE A 18 13.17 -7.74 -6.49
N ALA A 19 13.40 -9.03 -6.67
CA ALA A 19 12.74 -9.83 -7.70
C ALA A 19 11.87 -10.93 -7.06
N ALA A 20 10.95 -10.54 -6.16
CA ALA A 20 9.92 -11.45 -5.66
C ALA A 20 8.66 -10.73 -5.13
N GLU A 21 8.25 -9.59 -5.71
CA GLU A 21 6.99 -8.94 -5.28
C GLU A 21 6.33 -8.16 -6.42
N GLN A 22 5.95 -8.83 -7.50
CA GLN A 22 5.22 -8.20 -8.61
C GLN A 22 3.80 -8.75 -8.76
N LYS A 23 3.54 -10.02 -8.43
CA LYS A 23 2.19 -10.62 -8.56
C LYS A 23 1.24 -10.33 -7.39
N ALA A 24 1.76 -10.07 -6.19
CA ALA A 24 0.93 -9.72 -5.02
C ALA A 24 0.49 -8.24 -5.01
N LYS A 25 1.22 -7.36 -5.70
CA LYS A 25 0.91 -5.94 -5.76
C LYS A 25 -0.41 -5.66 -6.47
N THR A 26 -0.70 -6.38 -7.55
CA THR A 26 -1.90 -6.15 -8.36
C THR A 26 -3.17 -6.58 -7.62
N SER A 27 -3.18 -7.78 -7.02
CA SER A 27 -4.35 -8.31 -6.31
C SER A 27 -4.68 -7.53 -5.03
N GLN A 28 -3.66 -7.07 -4.28
CA GLN A 28 -3.88 -6.23 -3.11
C GLN A 28 -4.42 -4.83 -3.51
N GLN A 29 -3.91 -4.25 -4.60
CA GLN A 29 -4.40 -2.96 -5.11
C GLN A 29 -5.85 -3.05 -5.60
N GLU A 30 -6.23 -4.11 -6.30
CA GLU A 30 -7.61 -4.35 -6.73
C GLU A 30 -8.55 -4.51 -5.53
N LYS A 31 -8.13 -5.28 -4.52
CA LYS A 31 -8.86 -5.45 -3.26
C LYS A 31 -9.04 -4.12 -2.53
N MET A 32 -8.00 -3.30 -2.44
CA MET A 32 -8.08 -1.96 -1.85
C MET A 32 -9.09 -1.06 -2.58
N LYS A 33 -9.10 -1.08 -3.92
CA LYS A 33 -10.07 -0.31 -4.71
C LYS A 33 -11.50 -0.78 -4.42
N ALA A 34 -11.74 -2.09 -4.35
CA ALA A 34 -13.04 -2.65 -4.02
C ALA A 34 -13.51 -2.27 -2.61
N CYS A 35 -12.65 -2.38 -1.59
CA CYS A 35 -12.95 -1.98 -0.23
C CYS A 35 -13.30 -0.48 -0.14
N ASN A 36 -12.59 0.39 -0.85
CA ASN A 36 -12.91 1.82 -0.85
C ASN A 36 -14.26 2.13 -1.50
N ARG A 37 -14.63 1.44 -2.59
CA ARG A 37 -15.96 1.57 -3.22
C ARG A 37 -17.08 1.15 -2.25
N GLN A 38 -16.94 -0.03 -1.64
CA GLN A 38 -17.93 -0.53 -0.69
C GLN A 38 -18.07 0.37 0.55
N ALA A 39 -16.96 0.94 1.03
CA ALA A 39 -17.00 1.90 2.14
C ALA A 39 -17.77 3.18 1.75
N ALA A 40 -17.61 3.66 0.52
CA ALA A 40 -18.32 4.82 0.00
C ALA A 40 -19.81 4.54 -0.25
N GLU A 41 -20.16 3.39 -0.82
CA GLU A 41 -21.55 2.94 -1.01
C GLU A 41 -22.30 2.79 0.33
N LYS A 42 -21.58 2.34 1.37
CA LYS A 42 -22.10 2.26 2.74
C LYS A 42 -22.03 3.59 3.49
N VAL A 43 -21.54 4.66 2.86
CA VAL A 43 -21.38 6.01 3.43
C VAL A 43 -20.61 5.98 4.76
N LEU A 44 -19.65 5.05 4.90
CA LEU A 44 -18.88 4.90 6.12
C LEU A 44 -17.90 6.06 6.28
N LYS A 45 -17.88 6.65 7.48
CA LYS A 45 -17.00 7.76 7.83
C LYS A 45 -16.29 7.50 9.16
N GLY A 46 -15.26 8.29 9.43
CA GLY A 46 -14.51 8.23 10.69
C GLY A 46 -14.04 6.82 11.03
N ASP A 47 -14.31 6.39 12.26
CA ASP A 47 -13.83 5.11 12.78
C ASP A 47 -14.55 3.91 12.17
N GLU A 48 -15.80 4.06 11.72
CA GLU A 48 -16.53 2.99 11.03
C GLU A 48 -15.85 2.61 9.71
N ARG A 49 -15.40 3.61 8.94
CA ARG A 49 -14.63 3.37 7.71
C ARG A 49 -13.32 2.67 8.00
N LYS A 50 -12.59 3.09 9.04
CA LYS A 50 -11.31 2.48 9.42
C LYS A 50 -11.49 1.01 9.82
N LYS A 51 -12.50 0.72 10.64
CA LYS A 51 -12.84 -0.64 11.08
C LYS A 51 -13.23 -1.52 9.90
N PHE A 52 -14.09 -1.01 9.02
CA PHE A 52 -14.47 -1.69 7.78
C PHE A 52 -13.25 -1.96 6.89
N MET A 53 -12.37 -0.97 6.69
CA MET A 53 -11.18 -1.13 5.85
C MET A 53 -10.21 -2.17 6.42
N SER A 54 -9.99 -2.17 7.75
CA SER A 54 -9.16 -3.17 8.42
C SER A 54 -9.71 -4.59 8.24
N GLN A 55 -11.03 -4.75 8.37
CA GLN A 55 -11.69 -6.04 8.15
C GLN A 55 -11.64 -6.44 6.68
N CYS A 56 -11.95 -5.53 5.76
CA CYS A 56 -11.99 -5.79 4.32
C CYS A 56 -10.61 -6.17 3.78
N LEU A 57 -9.54 -5.53 4.26
CA LEU A 57 -8.18 -5.75 3.75
C LEU A 57 -7.47 -6.96 4.35
N LYS A 58 -7.92 -7.52 5.48
CA LYS A 58 -7.35 -8.77 6.04
C LYS A 58 -7.39 -9.87 4.97
N GLY A 59 -6.21 -10.28 4.50
CA GLY A 59 -6.02 -11.49 3.68
C GLY A 59 -5.78 -12.71 4.58
N PRO A 60 -5.67 -13.93 4.03
CA PRO A 60 -5.18 -15.06 4.80
C PRO A 60 -3.79 -14.68 5.34
N ALA A 61 -3.65 -14.64 6.65
CA ALA A 61 -2.41 -14.26 7.30
C ALA A 61 -1.31 -15.20 6.80
N LYS A 62 -0.34 -14.68 6.05
CA LYS A 62 1.00 -15.27 6.08
C LYS A 62 1.66 -14.66 7.30
N SER A 63 1.55 -15.37 8.41
CA SER A 63 2.51 -15.29 9.51
C SER A 63 3.87 -15.73 8.99
#